data_AF-A0AA38BVW5-F1
#
_entry.id   AF-A0AA38BVW5-F1
#
_cell.length_a   1.000
_cell.length_b   1.000
_cell.length_c   1.000
_cell.angle_alpha   90.00
_cell.angle_beta   90.00
_cell.angle_gamma   90.00
#
_symmetry.space_group_name_H-M   'P 1'
#
loop_
_entity.id
_entity.type
_entity.pdbx_description
1 polymer ?
#
loop_
_entity_poly.entity_id
_entity_poly.type
_entity_poly.pdbx_seq_one_letter_code
_entity_poly.pdbx_strand_id
1 'polypeptide(L)'
;DTFDENTPPTDDPKYISTLGASVFKAMHAADNNAIWLMQGWLFSYDPYWKPPQMKALLHSVPIGRMVVLDLFAEVKPVWSTSNQFYGTPYIWCMLHNFAGNIEMYGVLDAIASGPIEARKSQNSAMVGVGMCMEGIEQNPVVYDLMSEMVFHDEKVYVE
;
A
#
# COMPACT_ATOMS: atom_id res chain seq x y z
N ASP A 1 12.88 -0.28 1.61
CA ASP A 1 12.01 -0.89 2.63
C ASP A 1 12.83 -1.90 3.43
N THR A 2 12.89 -1.80 4.76
CA THR A 2 13.88 -2.55 5.56
C THR A 2 13.50 -4.02 5.80
N PHE A 3 12.20 -4.32 5.72
CA PHE A 3 11.62 -5.62 6.08
C PHE A 3 10.78 -6.20 4.95
N ASP A 4 11.10 -5.81 3.72
CA ASP A 4 10.52 -6.48 2.55
C ASP A 4 11.04 -7.91 2.51
N GLU A 5 10.13 -8.89 2.55
CA GLU A 5 10.42 -10.33 2.60
C GLU A 5 11.32 -10.79 3.76
N ASN A 6 11.49 -9.95 4.78
CA ASN A 6 12.36 -10.23 5.91
C ASN A 6 11.66 -9.93 7.24
N THR A 7 11.56 -10.94 8.10
CA THR A 7 10.97 -10.78 9.43
C THR A 7 11.95 -10.05 10.36
N PRO A 8 11.52 -8.99 11.08
CA PRO A 8 12.37 -8.32 12.06
C PRO A 8 12.86 -9.28 13.15
N PRO A 9 14.06 -9.04 13.73
CA PRO A 9 14.68 -9.96 14.69
C PRO A 9 13.98 -10.02 16.06
N THR A 10 13.05 -9.11 16.33
CA THR A 10 12.27 -9.02 17.57
C THR A 10 10.89 -8.47 17.28
N ASP A 11 9.88 -8.85 18.05
CA ASP A 11 8.51 -8.31 17.98
C ASP A 11 8.29 -7.09 18.88
N ASP A 12 9.32 -6.55 19.52
CA ASP A 12 9.22 -5.36 20.38
C ASP A 12 8.83 -4.11 19.56
N PRO A 13 7.63 -3.53 19.80
CA PRO A 13 7.20 -2.30 19.13
C PRO A 13 8.21 -1.15 19.26
N LYS A 14 8.93 -1.06 20.39
CA LYS A 14 9.93 -0.01 20.59
C LYS A 14 11.12 -0.14 19.66
N TYR A 15 11.57 -1.37 19.40
CA TYR A 15 12.62 -1.65 18.44
C TYR A 15 12.21 -1.22 17.02
N ILE A 16 11.01 -1.63 16.59
CA ILE A 16 10.45 -1.30 15.27
C ILE A 16 10.33 0.21 15.09
N SER A 17 9.77 0.89 16.10
CA SER A 17 9.56 2.33 16.07
C SER A 17 10.90 3.08 16.03
N THR A 18 11.90 2.64 16.80
CA THR A 18 13.24 3.25 16.79
C THR A 18 13.93 3.10 15.43
N LEU A 19 13.77 1.94 14.79
CA LEU A 19 14.32 1.67 13.47
C LEU A 19 13.67 2.56 12.40
N GLY A 20 12.34 2.61 12.35
CA GLY A 20 11.61 3.47 11.41
C GLY A 20 11.94 4.95 11.58
N ALA A 21 12.00 5.42 12.83
CA ALA A 21 12.39 6.79 13.15
C ALA A 21 13.84 7.10 12.72
N SER A 22 14.75 6.12 12.82
CA SER A 22 16.15 6.28 12.41
C SER A 22 16.29 6.42 10.88
N VAL A 23 15.55 5.61 10.12
CA VAL A 23 15.49 5.71 8.65
C VAL A 23 14.97 7.07 8.24
N PHE A 24 13.84 7.50 8.82
CA PHE A 24 13.25 8.80 8.49
C PHE A 24 14.13 9.98 8.92
N LYS A 25 14.80 9.89 10.08
CA LYS A 25 15.75 10.90 10.52
C LYS A 25 16.88 11.10 9.52
N ALA A 26 17.38 10.02 8.91
CA ALA A 26 18.41 10.13 7.88
C ALA A 26 17.89 10.82 6.61
N MET A 27 16.68 10.50 6.15
CA MET A 27 16.03 11.19 5.03
C MET A 27 15.82 12.68 5.34
N HIS A 28 15.28 12.99 6.52
CA HIS A 28 14.98 14.35 6.95
C HIS A 28 16.24 15.22 7.14
N ALA A 29 17.35 14.61 7.54
CA ALA A 29 18.64 15.32 7.65
C ALA A 29 19.17 15.78 6.29
N ALA A 30 18.81 15.09 5.19
CA ALA A 30 19.15 15.49 3.84
C ALA A 30 18.10 16.46 3.23
N ASP A 31 16.82 16.25 3.54
CA ASP A 31 15.71 17.10 3.07
C ASP A 31 14.63 17.30 4.15
N ASN A 32 14.47 18.54 4.60
CA ASN A 32 13.45 18.91 5.59
C ASN A 32 12.01 18.65 5.11
N ASN A 33 11.78 18.52 3.82
CA ASN A 33 10.49 18.22 3.20
C ASN A 33 10.33 16.74 2.82
N ALA A 34 11.27 15.88 3.22
CA ALA A 34 11.20 14.45 2.93
C ALA A 34 9.84 13.83 3.33
N ILE A 35 9.29 13.03 2.42
CA ILE A 35 8.14 12.14 2.62
C ILE A 35 8.64 10.74 2.29
N TRP A 36 8.46 9.81 3.22
CA TRP A 36 8.83 8.42 3.02
C TRP A 36 7.71 7.66 2.33
N LEU A 37 7.91 7.28 1.06
CA LEU A 37 7.07 6.30 0.38
C LEU A 37 7.53 4.89 0.77
N MET A 38 6.63 4.11 1.37
CA MET A 38 6.94 2.77 1.88
C MET A 38 6.03 1.72 1.23
N GLN A 39 6.59 0.57 0.85
CA GLN A 39 5.80 -0.56 0.37
C GLN A 39 5.08 -1.27 1.52
N GLY A 40 3.77 -1.47 1.38
CA GLY A 40 2.94 -2.19 2.35
C GLY A 40 2.95 -3.71 2.20
N TRP A 41 3.75 -4.27 1.28
CA TRP A 41 3.80 -5.70 0.95
C TRP A 41 3.96 -6.60 2.17
N LEU A 42 4.90 -6.25 3.05
CA LEU A 42 5.18 -6.92 4.33
C LEU A 42 3.94 -7.15 5.20
N PHE A 43 2.95 -6.25 5.19
CA PHE A 43 1.71 -6.39 5.96
C PHE A 43 0.72 -7.41 5.37
N SER A 44 0.91 -7.82 4.11
CA SER A 44 -0.05 -8.66 3.38
C SER A 44 0.21 -10.17 3.51
N TYR A 45 1.44 -10.57 3.90
CA TYR A 45 1.83 -11.99 3.94
C TYR A 45 2.50 -12.42 5.26
N ASP A 46 3.25 -11.54 5.95
CA ASP A 46 4.00 -11.95 7.14
C ASP A 46 3.13 -11.82 8.41
N PRO A 47 2.79 -12.94 9.10
CA PRO A 47 1.98 -12.93 10.32
C PRO A 47 2.66 -12.22 11.50
N TYR A 48 3.94 -11.86 11.38
CA TYR A 48 4.64 -11.00 12.32
C TYR A 48 3.93 -9.65 12.52
N TRP A 49 3.36 -9.07 11.45
CA TRP A 49 2.81 -7.71 11.47
C TRP A 49 1.42 -7.62 12.09
N LYS A 50 1.35 -7.85 13.39
CA LYS A 50 0.14 -7.66 14.19
C LYS A 50 -0.11 -6.15 14.43
N PRO A 51 -1.31 -5.76 14.90
CA PRO A 51 -1.65 -4.34 15.10
C PRO A 51 -0.62 -3.51 15.90
N PRO A 52 0.00 -4.02 16.99
CA PRO A 52 1.03 -3.25 17.71
C PRO A 52 2.28 -2.99 16.88
N GLN A 53 2.78 -3.99 16.15
CA GLN A 53 4.00 -3.91 15.33
C GLN A 53 3.78 -3.01 14.11
N MET A 54 2.63 -3.15 13.44
CA MET A 54 2.26 -2.30 12.32
C MET A 54 2.11 -0.84 12.75
N LYS A 55 1.41 -0.55 13.86
CA LYS A 55 1.33 0.81 14.43
C LYS A 55 2.71 1.36 14.77
N ALA A 56 3.58 0.54 15.36
CA ALA A 56 4.92 0.98 15.74
C ALA A 56 5.76 1.43 14.55
N LEU A 57 5.66 0.75 13.41
CA LEU A 57 6.34 1.14 12.18
C LEU A 57 5.70 2.39 11.58
N LEU A 58 4.38 2.39 11.39
CA LEU A 58 3.66 3.48 10.72
C LEU A 58 3.70 4.80 11.49
N HIS A 59 3.66 4.73 12.83
CA HIS A 59 3.74 5.90 13.71
C HIS A 59 5.18 6.19 14.17
N SER A 60 6.19 5.52 13.60
CA SER A 60 7.59 5.85 13.84
C SER A 60 7.99 7.21 13.26
N VAL A 61 7.17 7.75 12.37
CA VAL A 61 7.34 9.04 11.72
C VAL A 61 6.12 9.93 11.95
N PRO A 62 6.27 11.26 11.85
CA PRO A 62 5.12 12.17 11.93
C PRO A 62 4.05 11.83 10.88
N ILE A 63 2.78 11.84 11.27
CA ILE A 63 1.65 11.62 10.36
C ILE A 63 1.74 12.62 9.20
N GLY A 64 1.57 12.11 7.96
CA GLY A 64 1.72 12.90 6.73
C GLY A 64 3.15 12.97 6.19
N ARG A 65 4.15 12.43 6.90
CA ARG A 65 5.53 12.27 6.41
C ARG A 65 5.85 10.85 5.94
N MET A 66 4.87 9.96 5.95
CA MET A 66 4.91 8.67 5.29
C MET A 66 3.64 8.47 4.47
N VAL A 67 3.82 7.84 3.31
CA VAL A 67 2.74 7.34 2.46
C VAL A 67 2.99 5.87 2.22
N VAL A 68 1.99 5.03 2.48
CA VAL A 68 2.10 3.58 2.27
C VAL A 68 1.54 3.20 0.91
N LEU A 69 2.23 2.37 0.15
CA LEU A 69 1.66 1.70 -1.01
C LEU A 69 0.94 0.43 -0.52
N ASP A 70 -0.40 0.42 -0.54
CA ASP A 70 -1.16 -0.81 -0.32
C ASP A 70 -1.03 -1.67 -1.58
N LEU A 71 0.07 -2.42 -1.64
CA LEU A 71 0.72 -2.81 -2.89
C LEU A 71 -0.12 -3.78 -3.73
N PHE A 72 -0.91 -4.63 -3.09
CA PHE A 72 -1.71 -5.69 -3.70
C PHE A 72 -3.18 -5.56 -3.32
N ALA A 73 -3.71 -4.33 -3.38
CA ALA A 73 -5.00 -3.99 -2.80
C ALA A 73 -6.20 -4.57 -3.57
N GLU A 74 -6.01 -4.96 -4.83
CA GLU A 74 -7.04 -5.61 -5.66
C GLU A 74 -7.31 -7.06 -5.24
N VAL A 75 -6.38 -7.71 -4.52
CA VAL A 75 -6.55 -9.08 -4.00
C VAL A 75 -6.51 -9.13 -2.47
N LYS A 76 -5.58 -8.39 -1.85
CA LYS A 76 -5.35 -8.35 -0.40
C LYS A 76 -5.27 -6.90 0.12
N PRO A 77 -6.41 -6.18 0.17
CA PRO A 77 -6.44 -4.79 0.65
C PRO A 77 -6.12 -4.69 2.14
N VAL A 78 -4.90 -4.26 2.47
CA VAL A 78 -4.46 -4.08 3.86
C VAL A 78 -5.18 -2.90 4.51
N TRP A 79 -5.58 -1.88 3.75
CA TRP A 79 -6.33 -0.73 4.25
C TRP A 79 -7.59 -1.13 5.03
N SER A 80 -8.25 -2.21 4.59
CA SER A 80 -9.54 -2.68 5.12
C SER A 80 -9.41 -3.33 6.50
N THR A 81 -8.28 -3.99 6.79
CA THR A 81 -8.02 -4.71 8.05
C THR A 81 -7.17 -3.90 9.03
N SER A 82 -6.55 -2.81 8.57
CA SER A 82 -5.65 -1.97 9.36
C SER A 82 -6.27 -0.65 9.82
N ASN A 83 -7.60 -0.51 9.74
CA ASN A 83 -8.31 0.74 10.01
C ASN A 83 -7.66 1.92 9.26
N GLN A 84 -7.54 1.83 7.93
CA GLN A 84 -6.94 2.88 7.10
C GLN A 84 -5.46 3.15 7.46
N PHE A 85 -4.66 2.10 7.62
CA PHE A 85 -3.26 2.20 8.08
C PHE A 85 -3.09 3.04 9.35
N TYR A 86 -4.07 2.93 10.26
CA TYR A 86 -4.14 3.71 11.50
C TYR A 86 -3.97 5.23 11.29
N GLY A 87 -4.56 5.75 10.21
CA GLY A 87 -4.52 7.17 9.83
C GLY A 87 -3.29 7.59 9.03
N THR A 88 -2.39 6.66 8.70
CA THR A 88 -1.26 6.94 7.82
C THR A 88 -1.76 7.03 6.37
N PRO A 89 -1.42 8.09 5.62
CA PRO A 89 -1.81 8.19 4.22
C PRO A 89 -1.37 6.98 3.41
N TYR A 90 -2.20 6.52 2.46
CA TYR A 90 -1.85 5.40 1.59
C TYR A 90 -2.35 5.57 0.16
N ILE A 91 -1.72 4.86 -0.76
CA ILE A 91 -2.11 4.75 -2.16
C ILE A 91 -2.63 3.33 -2.39
N TRP A 92 -3.85 3.22 -2.89
CA TRP A 92 -4.43 1.93 -3.28
C TRP A 92 -3.74 1.47 -4.56
N CYS A 93 -3.00 0.36 -4.53
CA CYS A 93 -2.24 -0.09 -5.69
C CYS A 93 -2.78 -1.41 -6.23
N MET A 94 -2.78 -1.52 -7.56
CA MET A 94 -2.97 -2.78 -8.25
C MET A 94 -1.61 -3.39 -8.56
N LEU A 95 -1.34 -4.59 -8.03
CA LEU A 95 -0.11 -5.33 -8.33
C LEU A 95 -0.25 -6.12 -9.63
N HIS A 96 -1.35 -6.85 -9.78
CA HIS A 96 -1.78 -7.66 -10.91
C HIS A 96 -0.83 -8.78 -11.37
N ASN A 97 0.43 -8.47 -11.65
CA ASN A 97 1.37 -9.40 -12.27
C ASN A 97 2.61 -9.61 -11.41
N PHE A 98 2.99 -10.88 -11.29
CA PHE A 98 4.21 -11.35 -10.65
C PHE A 98 5.18 -11.88 -11.71
N ALA A 99 6.45 -11.49 -11.58
CA ALA A 99 7.58 -11.94 -12.40
C ALA A 99 7.43 -11.81 -13.93
N GLY A 100 6.49 -11.01 -14.45
CA GLY A 100 6.24 -10.92 -15.89
C GLY A 100 5.58 -12.15 -16.48
N ASN A 101 4.90 -12.96 -15.67
CA ASN A 101 4.23 -14.17 -16.16
C ASN A 101 3.15 -13.83 -17.20
N ILE A 102 3.11 -14.60 -18.28
CA ILE A 102 2.15 -14.43 -19.36
C ILE A 102 0.97 -15.38 -19.15
N GLU A 103 -0.13 -14.83 -18.67
CA GLU A 103 -1.40 -15.53 -18.49
C GLU A 103 -2.56 -14.56 -18.75
N MET A 104 -3.75 -15.09 -19.04
CA MET A 104 -4.96 -14.26 -19.12
C MET A 104 -5.57 -14.17 -17.72
N TYR A 105 -5.31 -13.06 -17.03
CA TYR A 105 -5.69 -12.87 -15.62
C TYR A 105 -5.96 -11.40 -15.30
N GLY A 106 -6.94 -11.16 -14.45
CA GLY A 106 -7.28 -9.85 -13.89
C GLY A 106 -8.52 -9.93 -13.00
N VAL A 107 -8.52 -9.20 -11.89
CA VAL A 107 -9.67 -9.13 -10.96
C VAL A 107 -10.44 -7.83 -11.22
N LEU A 108 -11.07 -7.75 -12.40
CA LEU A 108 -11.65 -6.50 -12.90
C LEU A 108 -12.71 -5.90 -11.97
N ASP A 109 -13.57 -6.71 -11.35
CA ASP A 109 -14.58 -6.24 -10.39
C ASP A 109 -13.95 -5.54 -9.17
N ALA A 110 -12.84 -6.08 -8.67
CA ALA A 110 -12.11 -5.50 -7.54
C ALA A 110 -11.43 -4.18 -7.93
N ILE A 111 -10.94 -4.08 -9.16
CA ILE A 111 -10.35 -2.85 -9.70
C ILE A 111 -11.43 -1.78 -9.92
N ALA A 112 -12.57 -2.17 -10.49
CA ALA A 112 -13.67 -1.26 -10.82
C ALA A 112 -14.41 -0.69 -9.59
N SER A 113 -14.25 -1.32 -8.43
CA SER A 113 -14.92 -0.91 -7.18
C SER A 113 -13.96 -0.52 -6.05
N GLY A 114 -12.81 -1.19 -5.93
CA GLY A 114 -11.89 -1.09 -4.80
C GLY A 114 -11.39 0.33 -4.48
N PRO A 115 -10.87 1.09 -5.46
CA PRO A 115 -10.46 2.48 -5.25
C PRO A 115 -11.59 3.38 -4.71
N ILE A 116 -12.81 3.21 -5.23
CA ILE A 116 -13.97 4.01 -4.85
C ILE A 116 -14.42 3.66 -3.44
N GLU A 117 -14.44 2.36 -3.10
CA GLU A 117 -14.75 1.89 -1.75
C GLU A 117 -13.73 2.38 -0.72
N ALA A 118 -12.44 2.25 -1.03
CA ALA A 118 -11.36 2.73 -0.19
C ALA A 118 -11.47 4.25 0.06
N ARG A 119 -11.74 5.04 -0.98
CA ARG A 119 -11.91 6.50 -0.89
C ARG A 119 -13.17 6.93 -0.11
N LYS A 120 -14.30 6.25 -0.31
CA LYS A 120 -15.59 6.59 0.33
C LYS A 120 -15.75 5.97 1.72
N SER A 121 -14.83 5.11 2.14
CA SER A 121 -14.84 4.49 3.46
C SER A 121 -14.71 5.53 4.59
N GLN A 122 -15.23 5.17 5.76
CA GLN A 122 -15.16 6.05 6.93
C GLN A 122 -13.71 6.28 7.36
N ASN A 123 -13.36 7.55 7.61
CA ASN A 123 -11.99 7.99 7.96
C ASN A 123 -10.93 7.58 6.93
N SER A 124 -11.30 7.52 5.64
CA SER A 124 -10.37 7.17 4.58
C SER A 124 -9.09 8.02 4.65
N ALA A 125 -7.95 7.33 4.69
CA ALA A 125 -6.62 7.93 4.58
C ALA A 125 -6.04 7.74 3.17
N MET A 126 -6.87 7.32 2.21
CA MET A 126 -6.46 7.13 0.83
C MET A 126 -6.16 8.48 0.18
N VAL A 127 -4.97 8.60 -0.41
CA VAL A 127 -4.51 9.83 -1.08
C VAL A 127 -4.27 9.63 -2.58
N GLY A 128 -4.42 8.40 -3.09
CA GLY A 128 -4.27 8.14 -4.52
C GLY A 128 -4.48 6.68 -4.89
N VAL A 129 -4.35 6.41 -6.19
CA VAL A 129 -4.32 5.08 -6.79
C VAL A 129 -2.99 4.84 -7.51
N GLY A 130 -2.58 3.58 -7.65
CA GLY A 130 -1.30 3.22 -8.26
C GLY A 130 -1.32 1.89 -9.02
N MET A 131 -0.34 1.72 -9.90
CA MET A 131 -0.07 0.49 -10.65
C MET A 131 1.36 0.05 -10.33
N CYS A 132 1.52 -1.18 -9.83
CA CYS A 132 2.77 -1.65 -9.23
C CYS A 132 3.25 -3.00 -9.76
N MET A 133 2.88 -3.35 -10.99
CA MET A 133 3.21 -4.65 -11.59
C MET A 133 4.70 -4.97 -11.60
N GLU A 134 5.05 -6.22 -11.28
CA GLU A 134 6.44 -6.69 -11.39
C GLU A 134 6.88 -6.83 -12.86
N GLY A 135 5.93 -7.08 -13.77
CA GLY A 135 6.13 -7.13 -15.21
C GLY A 135 4.96 -6.54 -16.00
N ILE A 136 5.27 -5.94 -17.15
CA ILE A 136 4.33 -5.27 -18.05
C ILE A 136 4.22 -6.04 -19.39
N GLU A 137 3.58 -5.44 -20.41
CA GLU A 137 3.37 -6.01 -21.75
C GLU A 137 2.41 -7.21 -21.80
N GLN A 138 1.47 -7.29 -20.85
CA GLN A 138 0.42 -8.31 -20.80
C GLN A 138 -0.89 -7.73 -20.23
N ASN A 139 -2.02 -8.40 -20.48
CA ASN A 139 -3.39 -8.01 -20.07
C ASN A 139 -3.68 -6.48 -20.13
N PRO A 140 -3.59 -5.83 -21.30
CA PRO A 140 -3.76 -4.37 -21.43
C PRO A 140 -5.12 -3.87 -20.91
N VAL A 141 -6.18 -4.68 -21.01
CA VAL A 141 -7.52 -4.34 -20.48
C VAL A 141 -7.52 -4.07 -18.98
N VAL A 142 -6.64 -4.75 -18.22
CA VAL A 142 -6.54 -4.58 -16.76
C VAL A 142 -5.92 -3.20 -16.44
N TYR A 143 -4.88 -2.83 -17.19
CA TYR A 143 -4.18 -1.55 -17.01
C TYR A 143 -4.97 -0.35 -17.48
N ASP A 144 -5.72 -0.54 -18.57
CA ASP A 144 -6.64 0.47 -19.10
C ASP A 144 -7.70 0.81 -18.06
N LEU A 145 -8.40 -0.21 -17.53
CA LEU A 145 -9.39 -0.03 -16.47
C LEU A 145 -8.78 0.65 -15.23
N MET A 146 -7.64 0.16 -14.74
CA MET A 146 -7.01 0.72 -13.54
C MET A 146 -6.59 2.19 -13.72
N SER A 147 -6.11 2.56 -14.91
CA SER A 147 -5.76 3.93 -15.24
C SER A 147 -7.00 4.83 -15.30
N GLU A 148 -8.11 4.31 -15.79
CA GLU A 148 -9.38 5.03 -15.87
C GLU A 148 -9.95 5.33 -14.47
N MET A 149 -9.81 4.41 -13.51
CA MET A 149 -10.33 4.55 -12.14
C MET A 149 -9.83 5.78 -11.38
N VAL A 150 -8.73 6.42 -11.82
CA VAL A 150 -8.25 7.71 -11.28
C VAL A 150 -9.31 8.82 -11.44
N PHE A 151 -10.09 8.75 -12.52
CA PHE A 151 -11.02 9.82 -12.94
C PHE A 151 -12.47 9.55 -12.55
N HIS A 152 -12.76 8.39 -11.97
CA HIS A 152 -14.11 8.01 -11.57
C HIS A 152 -14.38 8.38 -10.11
N ASP A 153 -15.56 8.95 -9.86
CA ASP A 153 -16.10 9.20 -8.51
C ASP A 153 -17.06 8.08 -8.04
N GLU A 154 -17.50 7.22 -8.97
CA GLU A 154 -18.42 6.11 -8.74
C GLU A 154 -17.83 4.80 -9.27
N LYS A 155 -18.36 3.66 -8.79
CA LYS A 155 -17.94 2.34 -9.25
C LYS A 155 -18.30 2.15 -10.72
N VAL A 156 -17.45 1.44 -11.45
CA VAL A 156 -17.72 1.02 -12.83
C VAL A 156 -18.29 -0.40 -12.83
N TYR A 157 -19.25 -0.66 -13.73
CA TYR A 157 -19.77 -2.01 -13.95
C TYR A 157 -18.96 -2.67 -15.06
N VAL A 158 -18.39 -3.84 -14.76
CA VAL A 158 -17.68 -4.67 -15.74
C VAL A 158 -18.67 -5.73 -16.23
N GLU A 159 -18.90 -5.80 -17.56
CA GLU A 159 -19.80 -6.76 -18.22
C GLU A 159 -19.05 -7.99 -18.74
#